data_AF-A0A2J6SVT9-F1
#
_entry.id   AF-A0A2J6SVT9-F1
#
_cell.length_a   1.000
_cell.length_b   1.000
_cell.length_c   1.000
_cell.angle_alpha   90.00
_cell.angle_beta   90.00
_cell.angle_gamma   90.00
#
_symmetry.space_group_name_H-M   'P 1'
#
loop_
_entity.id
_entity.type
_entity.pdbx_description
1 polymer ?
#
loop_
_entity_poly.entity_id
_entity_poly.type
_entity_poly.pdbx_seq_one_letter_code
_entity_poly.pdbx_strand_id
1 'polypeptide(L)'
;MASSPIDATRIRLLSEEIDHLLEHYLQLLHQYDTLRSSLSTVQASIQQNIARANFDAQRGVRYGQDCYDQRMQAARGCRVTSGPEGTAFSVVELSTLGKDGSAASEGTHKDNAGPQKTGISAADEIPDGDTKTVGEEDEQNGDAEREKKTTKSKDPVRMFGILTPQALRLAQGGAIKMVEEVIPKLASIDAEMKEVEIKIRRARKQRVKAEAAEKTVVGERREEGVVS
;
A
#
# COMPACT_ATOMS: atom_id res chain seq x y z
N MET A 1 -49.61 -30.34 -14.74
CA MET A 1 -48.57 -30.53 -15.79
C MET A 1 -47.24 -30.92 -15.15
N ALA A 2 -46.19 -31.21 -15.93
CA ALA A 2 -44.91 -31.77 -15.42
C ALA A 2 -44.24 -30.91 -14.33
N SER A 3 -43.41 -31.52 -13.48
CA SER A 3 -42.41 -30.75 -12.72
C SER A 3 -41.39 -30.19 -13.70
N SER A 4 -40.98 -28.94 -13.56
CA SER A 4 -39.98 -28.32 -14.42
C SER A 4 -38.59 -28.89 -14.07
N PRO A 5 -37.97 -29.73 -14.93
CA PRO A 5 -36.63 -30.27 -14.65
C PRO A 5 -35.56 -29.17 -14.59
N ILE A 6 -35.89 -27.99 -15.09
CA ILE A 6 -35.13 -26.74 -15.06
C ILE A 6 -34.80 -26.32 -13.62
N ASP A 7 -35.70 -26.50 -12.65
CA ASP A 7 -35.48 -26.03 -11.28
C ASP A 7 -34.58 -26.99 -10.49
N ALA A 8 -34.81 -28.29 -10.62
CA ALA A 8 -33.93 -29.31 -10.03
C ALA A 8 -32.51 -29.31 -10.64
N THR A 9 -32.39 -29.02 -11.95
CA THR A 9 -31.06 -28.82 -12.59
C THR A 9 -30.41 -27.52 -12.14
N ARG A 10 -31.17 -26.43 -11.98
CA ARG A 10 -30.67 -25.17 -11.41
C ARG A 10 -30.12 -25.33 -9.99
N ILE A 11 -30.75 -26.14 -9.14
CA ILE A 11 -30.26 -26.42 -7.77
C ILE A 11 -28.92 -27.20 -7.80
N ARG A 12 -28.71 -28.07 -8.79
CA ARG A 12 -27.43 -28.77 -9.01
C ARG A 12 -26.34 -27.82 -9.51
N LEU A 13 -26.63 -27.05 -10.56
CA LEU A 13 -25.70 -26.03 -11.09
C LEU A 13 -25.28 -25.01 -10.02
N LEU A 14 -26.21 -24.55 -9.17
CA LEU A 14 -25.92 -23.67 -8.02
C LEU A 14 -25.10 -24.36 -6.92
N SER A 15 -25.08 -25.70 -6.86
CA SER A 15 -24.21 -26.44 -5.93
C SER A 15 -22.81 -26.61 -6.51
N GLU A 16 -22.71 -26.97 -7.78
CA GLU A 16 -21.45 -27.01 -8.54
C GLU A 16 -20.74 -25.63 -8.51
N GLU A 17 -21.48 -24.52 -8.68
CA GLU A 17 -20.96 -23.16 -8.49
C GLU A 17 -20.45 -22.90 -7.06
N ILE A 18 -21.18 -23.33 -6.03
CA ILE A 18 -20.74 -23.18 -4.63
C ILE A 18 -19.47 -23.98 -4.37
N ASP A 19 -19.36 -25.20 -4.89
CA ASP A 19 -18.24 -26.09 -4.64
C ASP A 19 -16.97 -25.60 -5.37
N HIS A 20 -17.08 -25.12 -6.61
CA HIS A 20 -15.97 -24.46 -7.30
C HIS A 20 -15.54 -23.14 -6.62
N LEU A 21 -16.48 -22.34 -6.10
CA LEU A 21 -16.14 -21.14 -5.33
C LEU A 21 -15.43 -21.48 -4.00
N LEU A 22 -15.80 -22.59 -3.35
CA LEU A 22 -15.11 -23.09 -2.15
C LEU A 22 -13.72 -23.63 -2.47
N GLU A 23 -13.57 -24.37 -3.57
CA GLU A 23 -12.27 -24.82 -4.07
C GLU A 23 -11.33 -23.63 -4.31
N HIS A 24 -11.79 -22.62 -5.05
CA HIS A 24 -11.02 -21.41 -5.32
C HIS A 24 -10.68 -20.62 -4.03
N TYR A 25 -11.60 -20.55 -3.07
CA TYR A 25 -11.33 -19.94 -1.76
C TYR A 25 -10.21 -20.68 -1.00
N LEU A 26 -10.20 -22.02 -1.03
CA LEU A 26 -9.14 -22.82 -0.39
C LEU A 26 -7.79 -22.67 -1.10
N GLN A 27 -7.78 -22.55 -2.44
CA GLN A 27 -6.57 -22.25 -3.20
C GLN A 27 -6.01 -20.86 -2.84
N LEU A 28 -6.86 -19.82 -2.78
CA LEU A 28 -6.46 -18.47 -2.35
C LEU A 28 -5.96 -18.45 -0.89
N LEU A 29 -6.62 -19.16 0.03
CA LEU A 29 -6.20 -19.27 1.43
C LEU A 29 -4.79 -19.90 1.54
N HIS A 30 -4.52 -20.96 0.77
CA HIS A 30 -3.18 -21.56 0.74
C HIS A 30 -2.12 -20.59 0.18
N GLN A 31 -2.45 -19.81 -0.86
CA GLN A 31 -1.54 -18.77 -1.38
C GLN A 31 -1.30 -17.66 -0.34
N TYR A 32 -2.34 -17.23 0.36
CA TYR A 32 -2.27 -16.24 1.44
C TYR A 32 -1.34 -16.71 2.57
N ASP A 33 -1.51 -17.92 3.11
CA ASP A 33 -0.67 -18.45 4.18
C ASP A 33 0.78 -18.66 3.74
N THR A 34 1.00 -19.05 2.48
CA THR A 34 2.34 -19.17 1.89
C THR A 34 3.02 -17.80 1.78
N LEU A 35 2.31 -16.77 1.29
CA LEU A 35 2.81 -15.39 1.24
C LEU A 35 3.03 -14.78 2.62
N ARG A 36 2.16 -15.08 3.60
CA ARG A 36 2.29 -14.63 4.99
C ARG A 36 3.50 -15.26 5.69
N SER A 37 3.78 -16.52 5.39
CA SER A 37 5.01 -17.21 5.82
C SER A 37 6.26 -16.56 5.19
N SER A 38 6.21 -16.24 3.89
CA SER A 38 7.27 -15.51 3.18
C SER A 38 7.50 -14.10 3.74
N LEU A 39 6.43 -13.36 4.05
CA LEU A 39 6.50 -12.05 4.72
C LEU A 39 7.23 -12.17 6.05
N SER A 40 6.87 -13.17 6.87
CA SER A 40 7.50 -13.42 8.17
C SER A 40 9.01 -13.70 8.06
N THR A 41 9.44 -14.55 7.13
CA THR A 41 10.88 -14.85 6.95
C THR A 41 11.66 -13.65 6.42
N VAL A 42 11.09 -12.89 5.47
CA VAL A 42 11.68 -11.65 4.98
C VAL A 42 11.78 -10.62 6.11
N GLN A 43 10.71 -10.39 6.88
CA GLN A 43 10.69 -9.47 8.02
C GLN A 43 11.73 -9.84 9.09
N ALA A 44 11.82 -11.12 9.45
CA ALA A 44 12.85 -11.61 10.38
C ALA A 44 14.27 -11.35 9.86
N SER A 45 14.52 -11.59 8.56
CA SER A 45 15.82 -11.31 7.94
C SER A 45 16.16 -9.82 7.92
N ILE A 46 15.18 -8.93 7.72
CA ILE A 46 15.36 -7.47 7.79
C ILE A 46 15.73 -7.08 9.22
N GLN A 47 14.98 -7.55 10.22
CA GLN A 47 15.21 -7.23 11.64
C GLN A 47 16.58 -7.74 12.12
N GLN A 48 16.98 -8.95 11.72
CA GLN A 48 18.31 -9.50 12.02
C GLN A 48 19.44 -8.66 11.39
N ASN A 49 19.27 -8.21 10.15
CA ASN A 49 20.24 -7.36 9.46
C ASN A 49 20.33 -5.94 10.07
N ILE A 50 19.20 -5.36 10.52
CA ILE A 50 19.18 -4.09 11.27
C ILE A 50 19.89 -4.26 12.62
N ALA A 51 19.59 -5.33 13.36
CA ALA A 51 20.22 -5.63 14.64
C ALA A 51 21.75 -5.80 14.48
N ARG A 52 22.20 -6.50 13.43
CA ARG A 52 23.63 -6.61 13.10
C ARG A 52 24.26 -5.27 12.75
N ALA A 53 23.63 -4.46 11.90
CA ALA A 53 24.11 -3.12 11.57
C ALA A 53 24.24 -2.24 12.83
N ASN A 54 23.29 -2.34 13.77
CA ASN A 54 23.31 -1.62 15.05
C ASN A 54 24.32 -2.16 16.06
N PHE A 55 24.77 -3.40 15.93
CA PHE A 55 25.86 -3.98 16.73
C PHE A 55 27.23 -3.58 16.17
N ASP A 56 27.38 -3.60 14.85
CA ASP A 56 28.60 -3.21 14.12
C ASP A 56 28.79 -1.67 14.06
N ALA A 57 27.86 -0.89 14.64
CA ALA A 57 27.86 0.58 14.59
C ALA A 57 28.90 1.22 15.54
N GLN A 58 29.53 2.29 15.07
CA GLN A 58 30.46 3.07 15.90
C GLN A 58 29.73 3.87 16.99
N ARG A 59 30.40 4.10 18.14
CA ARG A 59 29.81 4.61 19.39
C ARG A 59 28.80 5.74 19.18
N GLY A 60 27.54 5.46 19.53
CA GLY A 60 26.45 6.43 19.58
C GLY A 60 25.50 6.39 18.38
N VAL A 61 25.89 5.81 17.24
CA VAL A 61 25.02 5.71 16.07
C VAL A 61 24.07 4.52 16.19
N ARG A 62 22.79 4.73 15.92
CA ARG A 62 21.78 3.68 15.72
C ARG A 62 21.03 3.92 14.42
N TYR A 63 20.99 2.92 13.55
CA TYR A 63 20.18 2.91 12.35
C TYR A 63 18.71 2.67 12.75
N GLY A 64 17.93 3.75 12.76
CA GLY A 64 16.54 3.77 13.23
C GLY A 64 15.86 5.11 12.95
N GLN A 65 14.70 5.31 13.58
CA GLN A 65 13.85 6.50 13.41
C GLN A 65 14.54 7.78 13.89
N ASP A 66 15.46 7.67 14.84
CA ASP A 66 16.23 8.80 15.41
C ASP A 66 17.08 9.54 14.36
N CYS A 67 17.32 8.94 13.19
CA CYS A 67 18.04 9.55 12.07
C CYS A 67 17.13 10.14 10.97
N TYR A 68 15.81 10.12 11.13
CA TYR A 68 14.85 10.56 10.10
C TYR A 68 14.77 12.11 10.01
N ASP A 69 15.74 12.71 9.32
CA ASP A 69 15.70 14.12 8.90
C ASP A 69 14.60 14.37 7.83
N GLN A 70 14.20 15.63 7.66
CA GLN A 70 13.21 16.14 6.70
C GLN A 70 13.53 15.79 5.22
N ARG A 71 14.75 15.28 4.96
CA ARG A 71 15.21 14.76 3.66
C ARG A 71 14.64 13.38 3.33
N MET A 72 14.07 12.65 4.29
CA MET A 72 13.50 11.32 4.03
C MET A 72 12.16 11.45 3.31
N GLN A 73 12.13 11.01 2.04
CA GLN A 73 10.95 11.03 1.19
C GLN A 73 10.53 9.60 0.80
N ALA A 74 9.23 9.40 0.57
CA ALA A 74 8.70 8.12 0.12
C ALA A 74 9.19 7.80 -1.31
N ALA A 75 10.12 6.85 -1.45
CA ALA A 75 10.61 6.39 -2.75
C ALA A 75 9.61 5.48 -3.51
N ARG A 76 8.54 5.05 -2.83
CA ARG A 76 7.51 4.12 -3.29
C ARG A 76 6.13 4.62 -2.86
N GLY A 77 5.13 4.42 -3.73
CA GLY A 77 3.72 4.61 -3.41
C GLY A 77 2.90 3.41 -3.88
N CYS A 78 1.79 3.13 -3.20
CA CYS A 78 0.84 2.11 -3.62
C CYS A 78 -0.23 2.74 -4.53
N ARG A 79 -0.43 2.15 -5.71
CA ARG A 79 -1.55 2.44 -6.62
C ARG A 79 -2.55 1.30 -6.49
N VAL A 80 -3.73 1.62 -5.97
CA VAL A 80 -4.89 0.71 -5.94
C VAL A 80 -5.62 0.84 -7.27
N THR A 81 -5.93 -0.29 -7.91
CA THR A 81 -6.76 -0.36 -9.11
C THR A 81 -7.99 -1.20 -8.82
N SER A 82 -9.17 -0.58 -8.83
CA SER A 82 -10.46 -1.26 -8.70
C SER A 82 -11.01 -1.56 -10.08
N GLY A 83 -11.20 -2.83 -10.41
CA GLY A 83 -11.73 -3.31 -11.69
C GLY A 83 -12.92 -4.26 -11.51
N PRO A 84 -13.51 -4.75 -12.61
CA PRO A 84 -14.63 -5.71 -12.56
C PRO A 84 -14.22 -7.09 -12.03
N GLU A 85 -12.92 -7.41 -12.07
CA GLU A 85 -12.34 -8.66 -11.56
C GLU A 85 -11.86 -8.56 -10.10
N GLY A 86 -11.81 -7.34 -9.54
CA GLY A 86 -11.56 -7.06 -8.14
C GLY A 86 -10.65 -5.85 -7.87
N THR A 87 -10.21 -5.68 -6.61
CA THR A 87 -9.24 -4.62 -6.24
C THR A 87 -7.81 -5.16 -6.15
N ALA A 88 -6.97 -4.79 -7.12
CA ALA A 88 -5.55 -5.13 -7.15
C ALA A 88 -4.67 -3.99 -6.59
N PHE A 89 -3.54 -4.36 -5.99
CA PHE A 89 -2.57 -3.43 -5.41
C PHE A 89 -1.23 -3.52 -6.16
N SER A 90 -0.71 -2.37 -6.59
CA SER A 90 0.54 -2.26 -7.34
C SER A 90 1.45 -1.19 -6.72
N VAL A 91 2.77 -1.34 -6.83
CA VAL A 91 3.73 -0.35 -6.33
C VAL A 91 4.32 0.45 -7.49
N VAL A 92 4.42 1.76 -7.29
CA VAL A 92 4.94 2.73 -8.25
C VAL A 92 6.08 3.51 -7.60
N GLU A 93 7.15 3.78 -8.34
CA GLU A 93 8.19 4.71 -7.87
C GLU A 93 7.65 6.14 -7.84
N LEU A 94 7.76 6.84 -6.70
CA LEU A 94 7.23 8.21 -6.60
C LEU A 94 8.01 9.22 -7.45
N SER A 95 9.22 8.86 -7.88
CA SER A 95 10.11 9.60 -8.78
C SER A 95 9.56 9.76 -10.20
N THR A 96 8.70 8.84 -10.68
CA THR A 96 8.22 8.82 -12.07
C THR A 96 6.86 9.49 -12.25
N LEU A 97 6.07 9.65 -11.16
CA LEU A 97 4.75 10.31 -11.18
C LEU A 97 4.81 11.81 -11.50
N GLY A 98 5.99 12.43 -11.51
CA GLY A 98 6.18 13.86 -11.75
C GLY A 98 6.11 14.34 -13.21
N LYS A 99 5.47 13.59 -14.12
CA LYS A 99 5.31 13.98 -15.55
C LYS A 99 3.87 14.02 -16.04
N ASP A 100 3.03 13.06 -15.67
CA ASP A 100 1.70 12.87 -16.25
C ASP A 100 0.59 12.95 -15.18
N GLY A 101 -0.07 14.11 -15.06
CA GLY A 101 -1.26 14.25 -14.20
C GLY A 101 -1.43 15.60 -13.50
N SER A 102 -1.84 16.64 -14.26
CA SER A 102 -2.30 17.92 -13.69
C SER A 102 -3.81 18.07 -13.83
N ALA A 103 -4.59 17.60 -12.84
CA ALA A 103 -6.04 17.88 -12.75
C ALA A 103 -6.61 17.59 -11.34
N ALA A 104 -7.10 18.65 -10.65
CA ALA A 104 -8.02 18.66 -9.49
C ALA A 104 -7.64 17.85 -8.21
N SER A 105 -7.97 18.25 -6.99
CA SER A 105 -8.46 19.51 -6.40
C SER A 105 -7.92 19.51 -4.97
N GLU A 106 -7.09 20.46 -4.55
CA GLU A 106 -7.50 21.72 -3.91
C GLU A 106 -8.49 21.54 -2.74
N GLY A 107 -8.05 21.95 -1.55
CA GLY A 107 -8.74 21.83 -0.27
C GLY A 107 -8.22 22.90 0.70
N THR A 108 -8.66 24.14 0.46
CA THR A 108 -8.10 25.34 1.08
C THR A 108 -8.61 25.58 2.49
N HIS A 109 -7.69 25.83 3.43
CA HIS A 109 -7.93 26.77 4.53
C HIS A 109 -6.65 27.56 4.84
N LYS A 110 -6.68 28.86 4.50
CA LYS A 110 -5.89 29.89 5.16
C LYS A 110 -6.85 30.67 6.04
N ASP A 111 -6.45 30.90 7.28
CA ASP A 111 -6.84 32.11 8.02
C ASP A 111 -5.57 32.66 8.71
N ASN A 112 -5.61 33.95 9.07
CA ASN A 112 -4.42 34.81 8.99
C ASN A 112 -4.26 35.72 10.22
N ALA A 113 -3.00 36.02 10.59
CA ALA A 113 -2.52 37.08 11.48
C ALA A 113 -3.15 37.18 12.91
N GLY A 114 -2.42 37.58 13.95
CA GLY A 114 -1.22 38.43 13.93
C GLY A 114 -0.42 38.43 15.24
N PRO A 115 0.47 39.44 15.45
CA PRO A 115 1.69 39.24 16.23
C PRO A 115 1.79 40.04 17.54
N GLN A 116 2.66 39.59 18.45
CA GLN A 116 3.30 40.45 19.47
C GLN A 116 4.81 40.12 19.60
N LYS A 117 5.59 41.08 20.13
CA LYS A 117 7.05 41.06 20.28
C LYS A 117 7.46 41.47 21.72
N THR A 118 8.75 41.32 22.04
CA THR A 118 9.46 41.76 23.27
C THR A 118 9.15 40.92 24.53
N GLY A 119 10.10 40.62 25.43
CA GLY A 119 11.55 40.88 25.54
C GLY A 119 12.17 40.01 26.68
N ILE A 120 13.39 40.21 27.22
CA ILE A 120 14.51 41.11 26.87
C ILE A 120 15.79 40.66 27.63
N SER A 121 16.96 40.62 26.97
CA SER A 121 18.35 40.55 27.53
C SER A 121 18.73 39.38 28.48
N ALA A 122 19.99 38.99 28.74
CA ALA A 122 21.34 39.35 28.25
C ALA A 122 22.19 38.03 28.15
N ALA A 123 23.47 37.95 27.77
CA ALA A 123 24.49 38.94 27.36
C ALA A 123 25.15 38.46 26.03
N ASP A 124 26.44 38.53 25.68
CA ASP A 124 27.71 38.96 26.33
C ASP A 124 28.75 39.37 25.24
N GLU A 125 29.91 39.93 25.61
CA GLU A 125 30.76 40.71 24.67
C GLU A 125 32.09 40.06 24.16
N ILE A 126 32.32 40.18 22.83
CA ILE A 126 33.51 40.65 22.04
C ILE A 126 34.93 40.40 22.65
N PRO A 127 36.01 40.00 21.91
CA PRO A 127 36.34 40.23 20.48
C PRO A 127 36.82 38.95 19.73
N ASP A 128 37.49 38.92 18.56
CA ASP A 128 38.04 39.91 17.60
C ASP A 128 38.14 39.30 16.17
N GLY A 129 38.60 40.05 15.14
CA GLY A 129 39.15 39.48 13.90
C GLY A 129 38.96 40.26 12.58
N ASP A 130 39.65 41.39 12.37
CA ASP A 130 39.70 42.09 11.07
C ASP A 130 40.60 41.39 10.03
N THR A 131 40.10 41.15 8.82
CA THR A 131 40.90 41.29 7.59
C THR A 131 39.99 41.63 6.40
N LYS A 132 40.21 42.80 5.78
CA LYS A 132 39.55 43.24 4.54
C LYS A 132 40.11 42.54 3.29
N THR A 133 39.23 42.29 2.32
CA THR A 133 39.55 42.44 0.88
C THR A 133 38.39 43.16 0.18
N VAL A 134 38.73 43.98 -0.82
CA VAL A 134 37.78 44.74 -1.66
C VAL A 134 38.10 44.43 -3.12
N GLY A 135 37.08 44.29 -3.94
CA GLY A 135 37.18 44.06 -5.38
C GLY A 135 35.79 44.17 -5.99
N GLU A 136 35.53 45.26 -6.70
CA GLU A 136 34.21 45.64 -7.19
C GLU A 136 33.88 44.94 -8.53
N GLU A 137 32.61 44.58 -8.64
CA GLU A 137 31.73 44.74 -9.82
C GLU A 137 32.22 44.39 -11.23
N ASP A 138 31.49 43.47 -11.88
CA ASP A 138 30.90 43.79 -13.19
C ASP A 138 29.53 43.07 -13.31
N GLU A 139 28.52 43.75 -13.87
CA GLU A 139 27.17 43.20 -14.09
C GLU A 139 26.94 42.89 -15.56
N GLN A 140 26.36 41.72 -15.89
CA GLN A 140 25.12 41.69 -16.70
C GLN A 140 24.51 40.29 -16.92
N ASN A 141 23.18 40.27 -16.76
CA ASN A 141 22.16 39.45 -17.45
C ASN A 141 22.59 38.18 -18.24
N GLY A 142 22.19 37.03 -17.71
CA GLY A 142 21.78 35.86 -18.50
C GLY A 142 20.49 35.31 -17.92
N ASP A 143 19.42 35.23 -18.72
CA ASP A 143 18.08 34.91 -18.19
C ASP A 143 18.04 33.50 -17.59
N ALA A 144 17.46 33.39 -16.39
CA ALA A 144 17.56 32.21 -15.56
C ALA A 144 16.43 31.23 -15.87
N GLU A 145 16.52 30.54 -17.01
CA GLU A 145 15.75 29.31 -17.26
C GLU A 145 16.03 28.30 -16.15
N ARG A 146 15.16 28.30 -15.13
CA ARG A 146 15.21 27.35 -14.02
C ARG A 146 14.70 25.99 -14.51
N GLU A 147 15.56 25.29 -15.24
CA GLU A 147 15.45 23.85 -15.44
C GLU A 147 15.09 23.20 -14.10
N LYS A 148 13.88 22.63 -14.00
CA LYS A 148 13.46 21.83 -12.85
C LYS A 148 14.27 20.53 -12.87
N LYS A 149 15.50 20.59 -12.36
CA LYS A 149 16.38 19.43 -12.14
C LYS A 149 15.59 18.37 -11.40
N THR A 150 15.17 17.34 -12.13
CA THR A 150 14.34 16.28 -11.60
C THR A 150 15.09 15.58 -10.49
N THR A 151 14.64 15.80 -9.25
CA THR A 151 15.27 15.25 -8.05
C THR A 151 15.02 13.75 -8.00
N LYS A 152 15.84 12.99 -8.72
CA LYS A 152 15.91 11.52 -8.66
C LYS A 152 15.85 11.12 -7.18
N SER A 153 14.83 10.35 -6.80
CA SER A 153 14.54 10.00 -5.41
C SER A 153 15.80 9.48 -4.75
N LYS A 154 16.34 10.24 -3.79
CA LYS A 154 17.65 9.96 -3.21
C LYS A 154 17.56 8.65 -2.43
N ASP A 155 18.34 7.67 -2.85
CA ASP A 155 18.51 6.36 -2.20
C ASP A 155 18.64 6.56 -0.68
N PRO A 156 17.64 6.13 0.11
CA PRO A 156 17.47 6.60 1.49
C PRO A 156 18.63 6.15 2.39
N VAL A 157 19.23 4.99 2.11
CA VAL A 157 20.37 4.48 2.90
C VAL A 157 21.60 5.40 2.80
N ARG A 158 21.70 6.27 1.78
CA ARG A 158 22.77 7.30 1.69
C ARG A 158 22.61 8.45 2.69
N MET A 159 21.49 8.54 3.41
CA MET A 159 21.37 9.50 4.54
C MET A 159 22.35 9.17 5.67
N PHE A 160 22.74 7.89 5.79
CA PHE A 160 23.74 7.40 6.76
C PHE A 160 25.19 7.56 6.27
N GLY A 161 25.44 8.41 5.27
CA GLY A 161 26.76 8.69 4.71
C GLY A 161 27.21 7.70 3.63
N ILE A 162 28.50 7.73 3.33
CA ILE A 162 29.12 6.92 2.24
C ILE A 162 29.43 5.50 2.72
N LEU A 163 29.87 5.35 3.98
CA LEU A 163 30.32 4.09 4.57
C LEU A 163 29.16 3.31 5.22
N THR A 164 28.11 3.03 4.44
CA THR A 164 26.94 2.27 4.91
C THR A 164 27.34 0.80 5.15
N PRO A 165 27.01 0.20 6.31
CA PRO A 165 27.37 -1.18 6.59
C PRO A 165 26.59 -2.14 5.70
N GLN A 166 27.22 -3.25 5.28
CA GLN A 166 26.62 -4.20 4.34
C GLN A 166 25.28 -4.77 4.86
N ALA A 167 25.17 -5.00 6.17
CA ALA A 167 23.93 -5.46 6.78
C ALA A 167 22.75 -4.48 6.58
N LEU A 168 22.99 -3.15 6.64
CA LEU A 168 21.94 -2.16 6.39
C LEU A 168 21.47 -2.18 4.92
N ARG A 169 22.39 -2.40 3.97
CA ARG A 169 22.04 -2.59 2.54
C ARG A 169 21.25 -3.88 2.30
N LEU A 170 21.57 -4.97 3.01
CA LEU A 170 20.79 -6.21 2.96
C LEU A 170 19.39 -6.02 3.56
N ALA A 171 19.26 -5.29 4.67
CA ALA A 171 17.97 -4.93 5.26
C ALA A 171 17.12 -4.07 4.32
N GLN A 172 17.72 -3.08 3.65
CA GLN A 172 17.06 -2.28 2.60
C GLN A 172 16.57 -3.16 1.44
N GLY A 173 17.42 -4.06 0.92
CA GLY A 173 17.04 -4.97 -0.15
C GLY A 173 15.89 -5.91 0.23
N GLY A 174 15.87 -6.41 1.47
CA GLY A 174 14.75 -7.16 2.02
C GLY A 174 13.47 -6.33 2.13
N ALA A 175 13.56 -5.10 2.65
CA ALA A 175 12.42 -4.20 2.82
C ALA A 175 11.82 -3.77 1.47
N ILE A 176 12.66 -3.53 0.45
CA ILE A 176 12.22 -3.27 -0.93
C ILE A 176 11.40 -4.44 -1.45
N LYS A 177 11.91 -5.68 -1.40
CA LYS A 177 11.16 -6.87 -1.81
C LYS A 177 9.85 -7.07 -1.04
N MET A 178 9.87 -6.85 0.27
CA MET A 178 8.68 -6.96 1.12
C MET A 178 7.57 -6.01 0.66
N VAL A 179 7.93 -4.75 0.34
CA VAL A 179 6.99 -3.71 -0.10
C VAL A 179 6.59 -3.85 -1.56
N GLU A 180 7.50 -4.18 -2.47
CA GLU A 180 7.24 -4.27 -3.91
C GLU A 180 6.59 -5.61 -4.33
N GLU A 181 7.01 -6.73 -3.73
CA GLU A 181 6.62 -8.07 -4.20
C GLU A 181 5.61 -8.77 -3.28
N VAL A 182 5.77 -8.68 -1.96
CA VAL A 182 5.04 -9.54 -1.00
C VAL A 182 3.74 -8.91 -0.52
N ILE A 183 3.82 -7.70 0.05
CA ILE A 183 2.66 -6.98 0.60
C ILE A 183 1.57 -6.72 -0.47
N PRO A 184 1.86 -6.30 -1.71
CA PRO A 184 0.81 -6.00 -2.70
C PRO A 184 0.06 -7.26 -3.17
N LYS A 185 0.77 -8.39 -3.31
CA LYS A 185 0.15 -9.69 -3.63
C LYS A 185 -0.75 -10.16 -2.47
N LEU A 186 -0.25 -10.07 -1.24
CA LEU A 186 -1.01 -10.44 -0.04
C LEU A 186 -2.30 -9.58 0.11
N ALA A 187 -2.22 -8.28 -0.17
CA ALA A 187 -3.37 -7.37 -0.14
C ALA A 187 -4.37 -7.63 -1.28
N SER A 188 -3.91 -8.03 -2.47
CA SER A 188 -4.77 -8.37 -3.61
C SER A 188 -5.52 -9.68 -3.33
N ILE A 189 -4.83 -10.72 -2.86
CA ILE A 189 -5.46 -12.00 -2.47
C ILE A 189 -6.44 -11.83 -1.30
N ASP A 190 -6.12 -10.98 -0.30
CA ASP A 190 -7.05 -10.64 0.79
C ASP A 190 -8.30 -9.88 0.31
N ALA A 191 -8.25 -9.20 -0.84
CA ALA A 191 -9.44 -8.65 -1.49
C ALA A 191 -10.21 -9.73 -2.28
N GLU A 192 -9.52 -10.50 -3.12
CA GLU A 192 -10.10 -11.60 -3.91
C GLU A 192 -10.83 -12.62 -3.03
N MET A 193 -10.25 -12.99 -1.88
CA MET A 193 -10.88 -13.88 -0.89
C MET A 193 -12.23 -13.33 -0.39
N LYS A 194 -12.31 -12.02 -0.10
CA LYS A 194 -13.56 -11.38 0.37
C LYS A 194 -14.60 -11.32 -0.74
N GLU A 195 -14.19 -11.14 -1.99
CA GLU A 195 -15.09 -11.21 -3.14
C GLU A 195 -15.61 -12.62 -3.38
N VAL A 196 -14.76 -13.64 -3.23
CA VAL A 196 -15.16 -15.05 -3.29
C VAL A 196 -16.11 -15.40 -2.14
N GLU A 197 -15.87 -14.93 -0.91
CA GLU A 197 -16.83 -15.04 0.19
C GLU A 197 -18.20 -14.41 -0.15
N ILE A 198 -18.20 -13.22 -0.75
CA ILE A 198 -19.44 -12.55 -1.19
C ILE A 198 -20.14 -13.36 -2.28
N LYS A 199 -19.40 -13.94 -3.24
CA LYS A 199 -19.93 -14.85 -4.27
C LYS A 199 -20.55 -16.10 -3.62
N ILE A 200 -19.85 -16.78 -2.71
CA ILE A 200 -20.37 -17.95 -1.96
C ILE A 200 -21.65 -17.62 -1.17
N ARG A 201 -21.66 -16.50 -0.44
CA ARG A 201 -22.83 -16.03 0.33
C ARG A 201 -24.04 -15.75 -0.59
N ARG A 202 -23.80 -15.19 -1.78
CA ARG A 202 -24.84 -14.96 -2.82
C ARG A 202 -25.35 -16.28 -3.41
N ALA A 203 -24.48 -17.18 -3.85
CA ALA A 203 -24.85 -18.47 -4.45
C ALA A 203 -25.65 -19.35 -3.45
N ARG A 204 -25.20 -19.46 -2.20
CA ARG A 204 -25.95 -20.15 -1.12
C ARG A 204 -27.34 -19.56 -0.92
N LYS A 205 -27.49 -18.23 -0.91
CA LYS A 205 -28.80 -17.56 -0.80
C LYS A 205 -29.69 -17.82 -2.01
N GLN A 206 -29.13 -17.89 -3.22
CA GLN A 206 -29.86 -18.25 -4.43
C GLN A 206 -30.36 -19.71 -4.38
N ARG A 207 -29.50 -20.65 -3.96
CA ARG A 207 -29.89 -22.07 -3.87
C ARG A 207 -31.01 -22.30 -2.87
N VAL A 208 -30.93 -21.72 -1.66
CA VAL A 208 -32.02 -21.79 -0.67
C VAL A 208 -33.33 -21.20 -1.20
N LYS A 209 -33.28 -20.12 -2.01
CA LYS A 209 -34.48 -19.58 -2.67
C LYS A 209 -35.05 -20.54 -3.74
N ALA A 210 -34.20 -21.20 -4.52
CA ALA A 210 -34.63 -22.18 -5.51
C ALA A 210 -35.24 -23.43 -4.84
N GLU A 211 -34.57 -23.98 -3.81
CA GLU A 211 -35.08 -25.08 -2.98
C GLU A 211 -36.44 -24.74 -2.32
N ALA A 212 -36.66 -23.48 -1.94
CA ALA A 212 -37.94 -23.03 -1.38
C ALA A 212 -39.04 -22.93 -2.46
N ALA A 213 -38.72 -22.42 -3.64
CA ALA A 213 -39.67 -22.31 -4.76
C ALA A 213 -40.08 -23.69 -5.32
N GLU A 214 -39.15 -24.66 -5.36
CA GLU A 214 -39.50 -26.05 -5.69
C GLU A 214 -40.49 -26.62 -4.67
N LYS A 215 -40.27 -26.37 -3.37
CA LYS A 215 -41.14 -26.86 -2.28
C LYS A 215 -42.54 -26.25 -2.31
N THR A 216 -42.71 -24.96 -2.66
CA THR A 216 -44.06 -24.37 -2.81
C THR A 216 -44.80 -24.97 -3.99
N VAL A 217 -44.15 -25.09 -5.16
CA VAL A 217 -44.75 -25.69 -6.37
C VAL A 217 -45.10 -27.18 -6.16
N VAL A 218 -44.34 -27.91 -5.33
CA VAL A 218 -44.67 -29.29 -4.94
C VAL A 218 -45.78 -29.35 -3.89
N GLY A 219 -45.95 -28.32 -3.06
CA GLY A 219 -47.05 -28.18 -2.11
C GLY A 219 -48.39 -27.93 -2.79
N GLU A 220 -48.46 -26.87 -3.61
CA GLU A 220 -49.66 -26.45 -4.35
C GLU A 220 -50.29 -27.62 -5.14
N ARG A 221 -49.46 -28.39 -5.86
CA ARG A 221 -49.89 -29.58 -6.62
C ARG A 221 -50.45 -30.73 -5.78
N ARG A 222 -50.08 -30.82 -4.49
CA ARG A 222 -50.63 -31.83 -3.56
C ARG A 222 -52.00 -31.42 -3.05
N GLU A 223 -52.28 -30.13 -2.98
CA GLU A 223 -53.60 -29.61 -2.61
C GLU A 223 -54.56 -29.69 -3.82
N GLU A 224 -54.11 -29.31 -5.02
CA GLU A 224 -54.87 -29.53 -6.27
C GLU A 224 -55.22 -31.02 -6.51
N GLY A 225 -54.27 -31.92 -6.22
CA GLY A 225 -54.43 -33.37 -6.43
C GLY A 225 -55.30 -34.11 -5.41
N VAL A 226 -55.92 -33.41 -4.45
CA VAL A 226 -56.80 -33.98 -3.40
C VAL A 226 -58.28 -33.58 -3.60
N VAL A 227 -58.58 -32.75 -4.61
CA VAL A 227 -59.94 -32.23 -4.90
C VAL A 227 -60.47 -32.79 -6.24
N SER A 228 -60.29 -34.10 -6.47
CA SER A 228 -60.77 -34.84 -7.65
C SER A 228 -61.04 -36.31 -7.34
#